data_AF-A0AAD8NRD4-F1
#
_entry.id   AF-A0AAD8NRD4-F1
#
_cell.length_a   1.000
_cell.length_b   1.000
_cell.length_c   1.000
_cell.angle_alpha   90.00
_cell.angle_beta   90.00
_cell.angle_gamma   90.00
#
_symmetry.space_group_name_H-M   'P 1'
#
loop_
_entity.id
_entity.type
_entity.pdbx_description
1 polymer ?
#
loop_
_entity_poly.entity_id
_entity_poly.type
_entity_poly.pdbx_seq_one_letter_code
_entity_poly.pdbx_strand_id
1 'polypeptide(L)'
;MEGSSSTNPRNPLYPYPSHVCAPNVVTVKLSGRDMYEVWKTQMLCLLESHDMLGFINDAADSTSHDHVLWRRSDALVKGWILGSLSEQTLGYIVKSIPNKDF
;
A
#
# COMPACT_ATOMS: atom_id res chain seq x y z
N MET A 1 -23.25 -39.03 -12.53
CA MET A 1 -22.03 -38.20 -12.48
C MET A 1 -22.49 -36.76 -12.56
N GLU A 2 -22.68 -36.13 -11.42
CA GLU A 2 -23.11 -34.73 -11.34
C GLU A 2 -21.91 -33.85 -11.70
N GLY A 3 -22.00 -33.17 -12.85
CA GLY A 3 -21.05 -32.14 -13.25
C GLY A 3 -21.45 -30.83 -12.58
N SER A 4 -20.80 -30.52 -11.45
CA SER A 4 -21.03 -29.29 -10.70
C SER A 4 -20.61 -28.04 -11.49
N SER A 5 -21.39 -27.00 -11.26
CA SER A 5 -21.36 -25.66 -11.82
C SER A 5 -20.12 -24.81 -11.47
N SER A 6 -19.70 -24.01 -12.46
CA SER A 6 -19.50 -22.54 -12.48
C SER A 6 -18.55 -21.82 -11.49
N THR A 7 -18.00 -20.71 -12.00
CA THR A 7 -17.37 -19.53 -11.34
C THR A 7 -15.87 -19.67 -11.00
N ASN A 8 -14.93 -18.79 -11.36
CA ASN A 8 -14.92 -17.37 -11.77
C ASN A 8 -13.69 -17.05 -12.68
N PRO A 9 -13.73 -16.00 -13.52
CA PRO A 9 -12.53 -15.51 -14.19
C PRO A 9 -11.54 -15.03 -13.13
N ARG A 10 -10.25 -15.39 -13.28
CA ARG A 10 -9.14 -14.98 -12.41
C ARG A 10 -9.27 -13.50 -12.03
N ASN A 11 -9.79 -13.25 -10.84
CA ASN A 11 -9.59 -11.97 -10.19
C ASN A 11 -8.08 -11.92 -9.89
N PRO A 12 -7.32 -10.93 -10.38
CA PRO A 12 -5.93 -10.84 -9.99
C PRO A 12 -5.90 -10.74 -8.46
N LEU A 13 -5.13 -11.64 -7.83
CA LEU A 13 -5.01 -11.74 -6.37
C LEU A 13 -4.55 -10.41 -5.73
N TYR A 14 -4.05 -9.49 -6.54
CA TYR A 14 -3.74 -8.12 -6.17
C TYR A 14 -4.36 -7.17 -7.20
N PRO A 15 -5.13 -6.16 -6.78
CA PRO A 15 -5.65 -5.13 -7.67
C PRO A 15 -4.48 -4.27 -8.13
N TYR A 16 -3.84 -4.63 -9.25
CA TYR A 16 -2.89 -3.74 -9.89
C TYR A 16 -3.67 -2.54 -10.44
N PRO A 17 -3.46 -1.32 -9.95
CA PRO A 17 -4.14 -0.19 -10.52
C PRO A 17 -3.30 0.28 -11.71
N SER A 18 -3.72 -0.07 -12.92
CA SER A 18 -3.15 0.53 -14.15
C SER A 18 -3.47 2.02 -14.29
N HIS A 19 -4.26 2.60 -13.38
CA HIS A 19 -4.82 3.96 -13.50
C HIS A 19 -4.68 4.86 -12.26
N VAL A 20 -4.10 4.40 -11.14
CA VAL A 20 -4.09 5.21 -9.90
C VAL A 20 -2.87 6.13 -9.89
N CYS A 21 -3.04 7.31 -10.48
CA CYS A 21 -2.22 8.47 -10.15
C CYS A 21 -2.66 8.95 -8.77
N ALA A 22 -1.84 8.70 -7.75
CA ALA A 22 -2.16 8.98 -6.34
C ALA A 22 -1.57 10.29 -5.78
N PRO A 23 -1.50 11.44 -6.48
CA PRO A 23 -0.82 12.58 -5.89
C PRO A 23 -1.67 13.32 -4.85
N ASN A 24 -2.95 12.98 -4.65
CA ASN A 24 -3.89 13.84 -3.89
C ASN A 24 -4.72 13.18 -2.78
N VAL A 25 -4.54 11.89 -2.46
CA VAL A 25 -5.48 11.23 -1.54
C VAL A 25 -5.19 11.51 -0.06
N VAL A 26 -3.95 11.87 0.27
CA VAL A 26 -3.58 12.31 1.62
C VAL A 26 -3.28 13.81 1.56
N THR A 27 -4.26 14.63 1.96
CA THR A 27 -4.15 16.09 1.95
C THR A 27 -3.27 16.62 3.07
N VAL A 28 -3.04 15.83 4.12
CA VAL A 28 -2.22 16.21 5.28
C VAL A 28 -0.85 15.58 5.18
N LYS A 29 0.20 16.39 5.01
CA LYS A 29 1.58 15.89 5.11
C LYS A 29 1.90 15.56 6.56
N LEU A 30 2.39 14.35 6.83
CA LEU A 30 2.86 14.00 8.16
C LEU A 30 4.11 14.81 8.51
N SER A 31 3.96 15.80 9.39
CA SER A 31 5.03 16.66 9.91
C SER A 31 5.39 16.37 11.36
N GLY A 32 4.48 15.75 12.12
CA GLY A 32 4.63 15.54 13.56
C GLY A 32 3.56 14.64 14.16
N ARG A 33 3.66 14.42 15.48
CA ARG A 33 2.75 13.54 16.25
C ARG A 33 1.31 14.07 16.30
N ASP A 34 1.16 15.38 16.29
CA ASP A 34 -0.10 16.11 16.25
C ASP A 34 -0.95 15.76 15.02
N MET A 35 -0.31 15.55 13.88
CA MET A 35 -0.97 15.18 12.62
C MET A 35 -1.03 13.67 12.35
N TYR A 36 -0.43 12.86 13.24
CA TYR A 36 -0.29 11.43 13.02
C TYR A 36 -1.63 10.70 12.93
N GLU A 37 -2.57 10.96 13.84
CA GLU A 37 -3.86 10.25 13.84
C GLU A 37 -4.73 10.61 12.63
N VAL A 38 -4.69 11.88 12.20
CA VAL A 38 -5.39 12.33 10.99
C VAL A 38 -4.77 11.69 9.75
N TRP A 39 -3.44 11.76 9.63
CA TRP A 39 -2.70 11.14 8.55
C TRP A 39 -2.93 9.62 8.48
N LYS A 40 -2.87 8.95 9.63
CA LYS A 40 -3.09 7.50 9.75
C LYS A 40 -4.49 7.13 9.28
N THR A 41 -5.51 7.88 9.69
CA THR A 41 -6.89 7.63 9.27
C THR A 41 -7.03 7.79 7.75
N GLN A 42 -6.47 8.87 7.16
CA GLN A 42 -6.49 9.07 5.71
C GLN A 42 -5.77 7.95 4.95
N MET A 43 -4.61 7.51 5.45
CA MET A 43 -3.84 6.43 4.86
C MET A 43 -4.58 5.09 4.94
N LEU A 44 -5.20 4.78 6.08
CA LEU A 44 -5.99 3.55 6.24
C LEU A 44 -7.19 3.53 5.29
N CYS A 45 -7.95 4.63 5.19
CA CYS A 45 -9.07 4.72 4.23
C CYS A 45 -8.61 4.57 2.78
N LEU A 46 -7.46 5.15 2.40
CA LEU A 46 -6.87 4.99 1.07
C LEU A 46 -6.57 3.51 0.79
N LEU A 47 -5.88 2.84 1.71
CA LEU A 47 -5.50 1.43 1.55
C LEU A 47 -6.72 0.51 1.55
N GLU A 48 -7.71 0.78 2.39
CA GLU A 48 -8.97 0.02 2.44
C GLU A 48 -9.74 0.12 1.13
N SER A 49 -9.85 1.32 0.56
CA SER A 49 -10.54 1.54 -0.73
C SER A 49 -9.90 0.81 -1.91
N HIS A 50 -8.65 0.37 -1.78
CA HIS A 50 -7.90 -0.36 -2.81
C HIS A 50 -7.66 -1.83 -2.45
N ASP A 51 -8.21 -2.34 -1.35
CA ASP A 51 -7.95 -3.70 -0.84
C ASP A 51 -6.45 -3.97 -0.58
N MET A 52 -5.72 -2.93 -0.15
CA MET A 52 -4.26 -2.95 0.08
C MET A 52 -3.88 -2.93 1.57
N LEU A 53 -4.84 -3.04 2.50
CA LEU A 53 -4.54 -3.09 3.93
C LEU A 53 -3.66 -4.28 4.32
N GLY A 54 -3.70 -5.38 3.56
CA GLY A 54 -2.87 -6.56 3.79
C GLY A 54 -1.36 -6.30 3.72
N PHE A 55 -0.92 -5.23 3.04
CA PHE A 55 0.49 -4.84 2.91
C PHE A 55 1.06 -4.21 4.18
N ILE A 56 0.23 -3.62 5.05
CA ILE A 56 0.69 -2.97 6.29
C ILE A 56 0.40 -3.79 7.55
N ASN A 57 -0.58 -4.69 7.49
CA ASN A 57 -1.02 -5.50 8.65
C ASN A 57 -0.35 -6.87 8.74
N ASP A 58 0.72 -7.11 7.95
CA ASP A 58 1.47 -8.37 7.91
C ASP A 58 0.60 -9.62 7.61
N ALA A 59 -0.57 -9.40 6.99
CA ALA A 59 -1.56 -10.44 6.73
C ALA A 59 -1.40 -11.07 5.34
N ALA A 60 -0.48 -10.56 4.52
CA ALA A 60 -0.20 -11.14 3.21
C ALA A 60 0.72 -12.36 3.38
N ASP A 61 0.11 -13.54 3.53
CA ASP A 61 0.80 -14.80 3.26
C ASP A 61 1.44 -14.70 1.87
N SER A 62 2.75 -14.47 1.83
CA SER A 62 3.58 -14.33 0.62
C SER A 62 3.65 -15.61 -0.23
N THR A 63 2.78 -16.59 0.06
CA THR A 63 2.69 -17.91 -0.56
C THR A 63 2.06 -17.87 -1.95
N SER A 64 1.57 -16.71 -2.40
CA SER A 64 0.98 -16.57 -3.74
C SER A 64 2.05 -16.52 -4.84
N HIS A 65 1.88 -17.36 -5.86
CA HIS A 65 2.76 -17.57 -7.02
C HIS A 65 3.08 -16.33 -7.89
N ASP A 66 2.67 -15.12 -7.51
CA ASP A 66 2.83 -13.90 -8.31
C ASP A 66 3.62 -12.80 -7.57
N HIS A 67 4.85 -13.15 -7.19
CA HIS A 67 5.81 -12.27 -6.50
C HIS A 67 6.03 -10.91 -7.18
N VAL A 68 5.77 -10.78 -8.49
CA VAL A 68 5.95 -9.53 -9.23
C VAL A 68 4.78 -8.57 -9.00
N LEU A 69 3.53 -9.06 -9.01
CA LEU A 69 2.35 -8.23 -8.76
C LEU A 69 2.27 -7.78 -7.30
N TRP A 70 2.64 -8.68 -6.37
CA TRP A 70 2.77 -8.33 -4.97
C TRP A 70 3.85 -7.25 -4.77
N ARG A 71 5.06 -7.43 -5.32
CA ARG A 71 6.14 -6.42 -5.20
C ARG A 71 5.77 -5.07 -5.79
N ARG A 72 5.02 -5.04 -6.90
CA ARG A 72 4.53 -3.78 -7.49
C ARG A 72 3.55 -3.06 -6.58
N SER A 73 2.65 -3.82 -5.95
CA SER A 73 1.65 -3.29 -5.02
C SER A 73 2.30 -2.81 -3.72
N ASP A 74 3.26 -3.58 -3.20
CA ASP A 74 4.09 -3.21 -2.04
C ASP A 74 4.87 -1.90 -2.30
N ALA A 75 5.55 -1.80 -3.44
CA ALA A 75 6.26 -0.58 -3.83
C ALA A 75 5.32 0.63 -3.96
N LEU A 76 4.09 0.42 -4.43
CA LEU A 76 3.09 1.48 -4.54
C LEU A 76 2.64 1.98 -3.16
N VAL A 77 2.33 1.08 -2.23
CA VAL A 77 1.98 1.42 -0.84
C VAL A 77 3.10 2.18 -0.15
N LYS A 78 4.35 1.71 -0.30
CA LYS A 78 5.54 2.43 0.18
C LYS A 78 5.63 3.83 -0.43
N GLY A 79 5.38 3.96 -1.73
CA GLY A 79 5.34 5.24 -2.43
C GLY A 79 4.28 6.20 -1.89
N TRP A 80 3.07 5.72 -1.59
CA TRP A 80 2.00 6.54 -0.99
C TRP A 80 2.36 7.01 0.41
N ILE A 81 2.90 6.12 1.23
CA ILE A 81 3.36 6.45 2.58
C ILE A 81 4.44 7.52 2.50
N LEU A 82 5.51 7.31 1.73
CA LEU A 82 6.62 8.26 1.62
C LEU A 82 6.20 9.61 1.01
N GLY A 83 5.35 9.59 -0.03
CA GLY A 83 4.86 10.80 -0.70
C GLY A 83 3.94 11.65 0.18
N SER A 84 3.32 11.05 1.19
CA SER A 84 2.45 11.73 2.15
C SER A 84 3.20 12.32 3.35
N LEU A 85 4.53 12.21 3.41
CA LEU A 85 5.33 12.78 4.48
C LEU A 85 5.73 14.24 4.18
N SER A 86 5.98 15.02 5.23
CA SER A 86 6.69 16.29 5.09
C SER A 86 8.16 16.05 4.73
N GLU A 87 8.81 17.01 4.07
CA GLU A 87 10.23 16.90 3.69
C GLU A 87 11.15 16.66 4.91
N GLN A 88 10.80 17.26 6.06
CA GLN A 88 11.56 17.09 7.30
C GLN A 88 11.44 15.66 7.82
N THR A 89 10.22 15.12 7.87
CA THR A 89 9.95 13.76 8.31
C THR A 89 10.53 12.73 7.34
N LEU A 90 10.41 12.96 6.04
CA LEU A 90 11.03 12.13 5.01
C LEU A 90 12.55 12.13 5.14
N GLY A 91 13.16 13.30 5.33
CA GLY A 91 14.60 13.44 5.55
C GLY A 91 15.10 12.72 6.79
N TYR A 92 14.29 12.67 7.86
CA TYR A 92 14.60 11.86 9.04
C TYR A 92 14.54 10.36 8.75
N ILE A 93 13.46 9.90 8.10
CA ILE A 93 13.28 8.48 7.78
C ILE A 93 14.39 7.98 6.86
N VAL A 94 14.70 8.70 5.77
CA VAL A 94 15.75 8.32 4.82
C VAL A 94 17.12 8.24 5.49
N LYS A 95 17.43 9.12 6.44
CA LYS A 95 18.67 9.05 7.22
C LYS A 95 18.67 7.92 8.25
N SER A 96 17.50 7.56 8.77
CA SER A 96 17.34 6.51 9.77
C SER A 96 17.32 5.10 9.20
N ILE A 97 17.00 4.93 7.91
CA ILE A 97 17.04 3.63 7.23
C ILE A 97 18.50 3.36 6.82
N PRO A 98 19.21 2.44 7.50
CA PRO A 98 20.61 2.18 7.21
C PRO A 98 20.71 1.31 5.95
N ASN A 99 20.73 1.96 4.79
CA ASN A 99 21.22 1.44 3.50
C ASN A 99 21.02 -0.07 3.24
N LYS A 100 19.81 -0.57 3.52
CA LYS A 100 19.37 -1.93 3.18
C LYS A 100 18.04 -1.78 2.46
N ASP A 101 18.15 -1.71 1.14
CA ASP A 101 17.18 -2.11 0.14
C ASP A 101 15.75 -1.55 0.30
N PHE A 102 15.46 -0.53 -0.52
CA PHE A 102 14.09 -0.22 -0.93
C PHE A 102 13.58 -1.28 -1.93
#